data_AF-A0A9E2VTV9-F1
#
_entry.id   AF-A0A9E2VTV9-F1
#
_cell.length_a   1.000
_cell.length_b   1.000
_cell.length_c   1.000
_cell.angle_alpha   90.00
_cell.angle_beta   90.00
_cell.angle_gamma   90.00
#
_symmetry.space_group_name_H-M   'P 1'
#
loop_
_entity.id
_entity.type
_entity.pdbx_description
1 polymer ?
#
loop_
_entity_poly.entity_id
_entity_poly.type
_entity_poly.pdbx_seq_one_letter_code
_entity_poly.pdbx_strand_id
1 'polypeptide(L)'
;MDARITELVARLTALERERAEIVAEINTLRSTRSEGAAAIKVVPSGKAADPIDRNSTIEKKIALFRRLFRGRSDVFPIHWENRTTGRSGYAPACTNEWQRGICEKPKAIGYQSIGDKILGRDLFSGQIVTSSALAAR
;
A
#
# COMPACT_ATOMS: atom_id res chain seq x y z
N MET A 1 43.10 -23.84 37.48
CA MET A 1 42.10 -23.13 36.66
C MET A 1 40.74 -23.66 37.07
N ASP A 2 39.79 -22.77 37.38
CA ASP A 2 38.50 -23.15 37.96
C ASP A 2 37.64 -23.96 36.99
N ALA A 3 37.32 -25.20 37.37
CA ALA A 3 36.48 -26.11 36.59
C ALA A 3 35.12 -25.51 36.21
N ARG A 4 34.63 -24.58 37.05
CA ARG A 4 33.39 -23.83 36.80
C ARG A 4 33.52 -22.84 35.63
N ILE A 5 34.68 -22.19 35.48
CA ILE A 5 34.91 -21.26 34.37
C ILE A 5 34.92 -22.04 33.05
N THR A 6 35.59 -23.20 33.02
CA THR A 6 35.64 -24.05 31.82
C THR A 6 34.26 -24.57 31.42
N GLU A 7 33.43 -24.94 32.39
CA GLU A 7 32.05 -25.37 32.15
C GLU A 7 31.19 -24.23 31.56
N LEU A 8 31.28 -23.04 32.14
CA LEU A 8 30.52 -21.87 31.69
C LEU A 8 30.96 -21.40 30.30
N VAL A 9 32.26 -21.45 29.99
CA VAL A 9 32.77 -21.14 28.66
C VAL A 9 32.27 -22.16 27.64
N ALA A 10 32.32 -23.46 27.95
CA ALA A 10 31.78 -24.49 27.05
C ALA A 10 30.28 -24.26 26.76
N ARG A 11 29.49 -23.94 27.80
CA ARG A 11 28.07 -23.60 27.66
C ARG A 11 27.85 -22.35 26.81
N LEU A 12 28.66 -21.31 26.99
CA LEU A 12 28.58 -20.09 26.19
C LEU A 12 28.82 -20.39 24.70
N THR A 13 29.87 -21.17 24.39
CA THR A 13 30.16 -21.52 22.98
C THR A 13 29.06 -22.35 22.34
N ALA A 14 28.36 -23.21 23.10
CA ALA A 14 27.22 -23.97 22.59
C ALA A 14 26.05 -23.05 22.22
N LEU A 15 25.70 -22.11 23.10
CA LEU A 15 24.64 -21.13 22.86
C LEU A 15 24.97 -20.18 21.70
N GLU A 16 26.24 -19.82 21.53
CA GLU A 16 26.67 -18.99 20.39
C GLU A 16 26.51 -19.70 19.05
N ARG A 17 26.72 -21.02 18.99
CA ARG A 17 26.44 -21.83 17.79
C ARG A 17 24.96 -21.90 17.48
N GLU A 18 24.13 -22.21 18.49
CA GLU A 18 22.67 -22.27 18.33
C GLU A 18 22.12 -20.93 17.85
N ARG A 19 22.61 -19.81 18.42
CA ARG A 19 22.25 -18.47 17.95
C ARG A 19 22.63 -18.25 16.48
N ALA A 20 23.81 -18.70 16.06
CA ALA A 20 24.27 -18.51 14.69
C ALA A 20 23.39 -19.28 13.68
N GLU A 21 22.97 -20.49 14.03
CA GLU A 21 22.06 -21.32 13.22
C GLU A 21 20.68 -20.66 13.07
N ILE A 22 20.07 -20.24 14.19
CA ILE A 22 18.76 -19.57 14.17
C ILE A 22 18.81 -18.28 13.36
N VAL A 23 19.89 -17.50 13.49
CA VAL A 23 20.06 -16.26 12.71
C VAL A 23 20.20 -16.54 11.21
N ALA A 24 20.91 -17.61 10.83
CA ALA A 24 21.02 -18.02 9.44
C ALA A 24 19.64 -18.40 8.88
N GLU A 25 18.85 -19.18 9.61
CA GLU A 25 17.48 -19.54 9.21
C GLU A 25 16.55 -18.31 9.12
N ILE A 26 16.63 -17.38 10.06
CA ILE A 26 15.87 -16.12 9.98
C ILE A 26 16.21 -15.36 8.69
N ASN A 27 17.48 -15.32 8.30
CA ASN A 27 17.90 -14.61 7.10
C ASN A 27 17.42 -15.31 5.82
N THR A 28 17.43 -16.64 5.75
CA THR A 28 16.89 -17.40 4.60
C THR A 28 15.37 -17.24 4.50
N LEU A 29 14.65 -17.28 5.62
CA LEU A 29 13.20 -17.05 5.65
C LEU A 29 12.84 -15.62 5.25
N ARG A 30 13.67 -14.64 5.62
CA ARG A 30 13.48 -13.24 5.19
C ARG A 30 13.76 -13.04 3.70
N SER A 31 14.80 -13.66 3.15
CA SER A 31 15.13 -13.54 1.73
C SER A 31 14.03 -14.18 0.87
N THR A 32 13.60 -15.40 1.20
CA THR A 32 12.51 -16.10 0.50
C THR A 32 11.19 -15.33 0.57
N ARG A 33 10.85 -14.75 1.72
CA ARG A 33 9.67 -13.88 1.86
C ARG A 33 9.81 -12.58 1.07
N SER A 34 11.02 -12.04 0.91
CA SER A 34 11.26 -10.84 0.09
C SER A 34 11.14 -11.12 -1.42
N GLU A 35 11.54 -12.31 -1.87
CA GLU A 35 11.41 -12.77 -3.26
C GLU A 35 9.94 -13.07 -3.60
N GLY A 36 9.19 -13.70 -2.69
CA GLY A 36 7.74 -13.92 -2.82
C GLY A 36 6.87 -12.68 -2.66
N ALA A 37 7.40 -11.60 -2.06
CA ALA A 37 6.71 -10.33 -1.86
C ALA A 37 6.97 -9.30 -2.99
N ALA A 38 7.67 -9.68 -4.07
CA ALA A 38 8.01 -8.80 -5.19
C ALA A 38 6.79 -8.21 -5.96
N ALA A 39 5.54 -8.57 -5.59
CA ALA A 39 4.31 -8.01 -6.15
C ALA A 39 3.42 -7.24 -5.15
N ILE A 40 3.93 -6.86 -3.97
CA ILE A 40 3.37 -5.73 -3.21
C ILE A 40 4.54 -4.87 -2.79
N LYS A 41 4.82 -3.81 -3.57
CA LYS A 41 5.66 -2.71 -3.11
C LYS A 41 4.90 -2.05 -1.95
N VAL A 42 5.06 -2.57 -0.73
CA VAL A 42 4.92 -1.76 0.47
C VAL A 42 5.91 -0.64 0.24
N VAL A 43 5.41 0.48 -0.28
CA VAL A 43 6.25 1.67 -0.42
C VAL A 43 6.81 1.91 0.96
N PRO A 44 8.13 1.93 1.13
CA PRO A 44 8.74 2.10 2.43
C PRO A 44 8.23 3.43 3.00
N SER A 45 7.27 3.31 3.91
CA SER A 45 6.95 4.36 4.85
C SER A 45 8.23 4.54 5.66
N GLY A 46 8.89 5.67 5.42
CA GLY A 46 10.00 6.17 6.22
C GLY A 46 11.32 5.39 6.19
N LYS A 47 12.06 5.39 5.07
CA LYS A 47 13.43 5.92 5.24
C LYS A 47 13.25 7.42 5.48
N ALA A 48 13.78 7.89 6.61
CA ALA A 48 13.60 9.23 7.15
C ALA A 48 13.64 10.24 6.00
N ALA A 49 12.46 10.77 5.66
CA ALA A 49 12.46 12.05 4.97
C ALA A 49 13.20 13.01 5.90
N ASP A 50 14.00 13.92 5.33
CA ASP A 50 14.48 15.09 6.06
C ASP A 50 13.36 15.58 7.00
N PRO A 51 13.65 15.88 8.27
CA PRO A 51 12.66 16.44 9.17
C PRO A 51 11.98 17.64 8.50
N ILE A 52 10.71 17.47 8.11
CA ILE A 52 9.91 18.56 7.54
C ILE A 52 9.31 19.31 8.72
N ASP A 53 9.68 20.57 8.86
CA ASP A 53 9.17 21.47 9.88
C ASP A 53 8.40 22.65 9.26
N ARG A 54 8.01 23.61 10.11
CA ARG A 54 7.28 24.81 9.68
C ARG A 54 8.10 25.70 8.73
N ASN A 55 9.42 25.68 8.83
CA ASN A 55 10.34 26.52 8.05
C ASN A 55 10.80 25.86 6.75
N SER A 56 10.42 24.61 6.53
CA SER A 56 10.68 23.89 5.29
C SER A 56 10.00 24.56 4.09
N THR A 57 10.64 24.45 2.92
CA THR A 57 10.17 25.06 1.68
C THR A 57 8.81 24.48 1.26
N ILE A 58 8.09 25.22 0.42
CA ILE A 58 6.77 24.82 -0.07
C ILE A 58 6.86 23.50 -0.84
N GLU A 59 7.91 23.32 -1.64
CA GLU A 59 8.17 22.12 -2.45
C GLU A 59 8.34 20.89 -1.55
N LYS A 60 9.08 21.03 -0.44
CA LYS A 60 9.27 19.96 0.55
C LYS A 60 7.95 19.56 1.21
N LYS A 61 7.07 20.53 1.54
CA LYS A 61 5.74 20.26 2.12
C LYS A 61 4.80 19.60 1.11
N ILE A 62 4.81 20.05 -0.15
CA ILE A 62 4.03 19.44 -1.24
C ILE A 62 4.49 18.00 -1.47
N ALA A 63 5.81 17.77 -1.49
CA ALA A 63 6.37 16.42 -1.64
C ALA A 63 5.95 15.50 -0.49
N LEU A 64 5.98 16.00 0.76
CA LEU A 64 5.48 15.27 1.93
C LEU A 64 4.00 14.94 1.78
N PHE A 65 3.16 15.92 1.45
CA PHE A 65 1.73 15.72 1.29
C PHE A 65 1.43 14.67 0.22
N ARG A 66 2.05 14.76 -0.96
CA ARG A 66 1.89 13.78 -2.04
C ARG A 66 2.37 12.38 -1.66
N ARG A 67 3.41 12.29 -0.82
CA ARG A 67 3.91 11.00 -0.32
C ARG A 67 2.93 10.34 0.64
N LEU A 68 2.34 11.12 1.55
CA LEU A 68 1.43 10.63 2.59
C LEU A 68 0.01 10.41 2.06
N PHE A 69 -0.46 11.32 1.23
CA PHE A 69 -1.83 11.39 0.72
C PHE A 69 -1.87 11.21 -0.79
N ARG A 70 -1.49 10.02 -1.25
CA ARG A 70 -1.74 9.61 -2.64
C ARG A 70 -2.92 8.65 -2.68
N GLY A 71 -3.78 8.83 -3.67
CA GLY A 71 -4.80 7.85 -4.02
C GLY A 71 -4.17 6.50 -4.36
N ARG A 72 -4.90 5.43 -4.09
CA ARG A 72 -4.55 4.08 -4.57
C ARG A 72 -4.71 4.05 -6.10
N SER A 73 -3.64 3.72 -6.82
CA SER A 73 -3.65 3.64 -8.29
C SER A 73 -4.35 2.38 -8.83
N ASP A 74 -4.51 1.38 -7.97
CA ASP A 74 -5.16 0.12 -8.26
C ASP A 74 -6.68 0.16 -8.02
N VAL A 75 -7.21 1.26 -7.47
CA VAL A 75 -8.62 1.47 -7.18
C VAL A 75 -9.20 2.51 -8.14
N PHE A 76 -10.27 2.17 -8.84
CA PHE A 76 -10.98 3.04 -9.79
C PHE A 76 -12.49 3.00 -9.54
N PRO A 77 -13.23 4.05 -9.92
CA PRO A 77 -14.68 4.08 -9.77
C PRO A 77 -15.36 3.27 -10.89
N ILE A 78 -16.30 2.39 -10.52
CA ILE A 78 -17.25 1.75 -11.43
C ILE A 78 -18.61 2.44 -11.29
N HIS A 79 -19.18 2.85 -12.41
CA HIS A 79 -20.54 3.37 -12.47
C HIS A 79 -21.57 2.25 -12.34
N TRP A 80 -22.59 2.45 -11.53
CA TRP A 80 -23.74 1.55 -11.45
C TRP A 80 -25.04 2.34 -11.58
N GLU A 81 -26.06 1.68 -12.13
CA GLU A 81 -27.38 2.24 -12.33
C GLU A 81 -28.43 1.18 -12.02
N ASN A 82 -29.41 1.54 -11.19
CA ASN A 82 -30.57 0.70 -10.90
C ASN A 82 -31.77 1.23 -11.68
N ARG A 83 -32.15 0.52 -12.74
CA ARG A 83 -33.26 0.88 -13.62
C ARG A 83 -34.63 0.94 -12.93
N THR A 84 -34.83 0.19 -11.84
CA THR A 84 -36.10 0.13 -11.12
C THR A 84 -36.28 1.30 -10.15
N THR A 85 -35.20 1.75 -9.52
CA THR A 85 -35.23 2.85 -8.54
C THR A 85 -34.73 4.18 -9.11
N GLY A 86 -34.18 4.18 -10.33
CA GLY A 86 -33.59 5.36 -10.97
C GLY A 86 -32.30 5.84 -10.30
N ARG A 87 -31.74 5.10 -9.34
CA ARG A 87 -30.55 5.49 -8.60
C ARG A 87 -29.30 5.13 -9.39
N SER A 88 -28.35 6.04 -9.43
CA SER A 88 -27.02 5.81 -9.99
C SER A 88 -25.93 6.25 -9.02
N GLY A 89 -24.71 5.78 -9.25
CA GLY A 89 -23.57 6.18 -8.44
C GLY A 89 -22.26 5.55 -8.89
N TYR A 90 -21.21 5.83 -8.14
CA TYR A 90 -19.90 5.22 -8.32
C TYR A 90 -19.52 4.38 -7.11
N ALA A 91 -18.94 3.22 -7.36
CA ALA A 91 -18.38 2.34 -6.34
C ALA A 91 -16.89 2.12 -6.60
N PRO A 92 -16.04 2.07 -5.57
CA PRO A 92 -14.65 1.71 -5.75
C PRO A 92 -14.55 0.23 -6.17
N ALA A 93 -13.77 -0.03 -7.21
CA ALA A 93 -13.36 -1.36 -7.65
C ALA A 93 -11.83 -1.39 -7.79
N CYS A 94 -11.24 -2.58 -7.66
CA CYS A 94 -9.81 -2.76 -7.90
C CYS A 94 -9.58 -3.66 -9.11
N THR A 95 -8.45 -3.48 -9.80
CA THR A 95 -8.05 -4.40 -10.90
C THR A 95 -7.91 -5.85 -10.42
N ASN A 96 -7.46 -6.04 -9.18
CA ASN A 96 -7.23 -7.35 -8.55
C ASN A 96 -8.34 -7.73 -7.55
N GLU A 97 -9.59 -7.29 -7.76
CA GLU A 97 -10.70 -7.52 -6.80
C GLU A 97 -10.95 -9.01 -6.50
N TRP A 98 -10.58 -9.91 -7.41
CA TRP A 98 -10.71 -11.37 -7.25
C TRP A 98 -9.50 -12.06 -6.60
N GLN A 99 -8.39 -11.34 -6.35
CA GLN A 99 -7.20 -11.89 -5.70
C GLN A 99 -7.23 -11.57 -4.19
N ARG A 100 -7.34 -12.62 -3.38
CA ARG A 100 -7.37 -12.50 -1.91
C ARG A 100 -6.05 -11.90 -1.39
N GLY A 101 -6.17 -10.90 -0.51
CA GLY A 101 -5.02 -10.24 0.13
C GLY A 101 -4.39 -9.09 -0.67
N ILE A 102 -4.92 -8.75 -1.86
CA ILE A 102 -4.39 -7.66 -2.69
C ILE A 102 -5.34 -6.45 -2.68
N CYS A 103 -6.63 -6.66 -2.99
CA CYS A 103 -7.65 -5.62 -2.85
C CYS A 103 -8.33 -5.74 -1.48
N GLU A 104 -7.82 -5.02 -0.49
CA GLU A 104 -8.46 -4.88 0.83
C GLU A 104 -9.65 -3.92 0.79
N LYS A 105 -10.65 -4.20 -0.05
CA LYS A 105 -11.87 -3.39 -0.11
C LYS A 105 -12.58 -3.46 1.25
N PRO A 106 -12.92 -2.32 1.88
CA PRO A 106 -13.61 -2.32 3.16
C PRO A 106 -14.93 -3.08 3.01
N LYS A 107 -15.12 -4.13 3.83
CA LYS A 107 -16.34 -4.98 3.80
C LYS A 107 -17.61 -4.19 4.14
N ALA A 108 -17.47 -2.99 4.69
CA ALA A 108 -18.54 -2.10 5.07
C ALA A 108 -18.31 -0.71 4.46
N ILE A 109 -18.60 -0.55 3.17
CA ILE A 109 -18.99 0.75 2.62
C ILE A 109 -20.31 0.47 1.91
N GLY A 110 -21.42 0.82 2.57
CA GLY A 110 -22.69 0.91 1.89
C GLY A 110 -22.54 1.82 0.68
N TYR A 111 -23.13 1.44 -0.45
CA TYR A 111 -23.16 2.23 -1.68
C TYR A 111 -23.92 3.53 -1.42
N GLN A 112 -23.26 4.50 -0.79
CA GLN A 112 -23.77 5.86 -0.74
C GLN A 112 -23.57 6.43 -2.14
N SER A 113 -24.69 6.72 -2.78
CA SER A 113 -24.75 7.53 -3.99
C SER A 113 -23.95 8.81 -3.74
N ILE A 114 -22.71 8.85 -4.22
CA ILE A 114 -21.95 10.10 -4.38
C ILE A 114 -22.63 11.01 -5.41
N GLY A 115 -23.56 10.47 -6.20
CA GLY A 115 -24.49 11.23 -7.03
C GLY A 115 -25.42 12.07 -6.16
N ASP A 116 -25.21 13.39 -6.25
CA ASP A 116 -26.09 14.53 -5.94
C ASP A 116 -25.49 15.53 -4.96
N LYS A 117 -24.55 15.14 -4.08
CA LYS A 117 -24.05 16.03 -3.01
C LYS A 117 -22.61 16.51 -3.12
N ILE A 118 -21.75 15.88 -3.92
CA ILE A 118 -20.32 16.26 -4.06
C ILE A 118 -19.94 16.63 -5.49
N LEU A 119 -20.58 16.01 -6.49
CA LEU A 119 -20.40 16.34 -7.89
C LEU A 119 -21.62 17.16 -8.30
N GLY A 120 -21.49 18.49 -8.29
CA GLY A 120 -22.47 19.39 -8.89
C GLY A 120 -22.74 18.98 -10.35
N ARG A 121 -23.91 19.34 -10.87
CA ARG A 121 -24.39 19.07 -12.24
C ARG A 121 -23.41 19.45 -13.36
N ASP A 122 -22.32 20.15 -13.05
CA ASP A 122 -21.45 20.84 -13.99
C ASP A 122 -20.34 19.97 -14.60
N LEU A 123 -20.09 18.75 -14.09
CA LEU A 123 -19.01 17.90 -14.66
C LEU A 123 -19.43 17.05 -15.87
N PHE A 124 -20.72 17.01 -16.21
CA PHE A 124 -21.24 16.20 -17.33
C PHE A 124 -21.58 16.99 -18.59
N SER A 125 -21.37 18.32 -18.62
CA SER A 125 -21.67 19.16 -19.79
C SER A 125 -20.45 19.72 -20.54
N GLY A 126 -19.22 19.29 -20.27
CA GLY A 126 -18.07 19.86 -20.97
C GLY A 126 -16.80 19.03 -20.89
N GLN A 127 -16.41 18.47 -22.05
CA GLN A 127 -15.07 17.99 -22.41
C GLN A 127 -14.26 17.33 -21.27
N ILE A 128 -14.38 16.00 -21.15
CA ILE A 128 -13.22 15.23 -20.72
C ILE A 128 -12.15 15.44 -21.80
N VAL A 129 -11.12 16.20 -21.48
CA VAL A 129 -9.88 16.26 -22.27
C VAL A 129 -9.22 14.90 -22.16
N THR A 130 -9.64 13.94 -23.00
CA THR A 130 -8.85 12.74 -23.24
C THR A 130 -7.64 13.16 -24.06
N SER A 131 -6.47 13.23 -23.43
CA SER A 131 -5.22 13.28 -24.19
C SER A 131 -5.11 11.98 -24.99
N SER A 132 -5.15 12.11 -26.33
CA SER A 132 -4.31 11.42 -27.33
C SER A 132 -3.97 9.93 -27.08
N ALA A 133 -4.07 8.99 -28.02
CA ALA A 133 -4.38 8.97 -29.44
C ALA A 133 -4.41 7.48 -29.88
N LEU A 134 -4.92 7.23 -31.09
CA LEU A 134 -4.70 6.03 -31.93
C LEU A 134 -5.22 4.66 -31.42
N ALA A 135 -6.31 4.21 -32.04
CA ALA A 135 -6.22 3.12 -33.03
C ALA A 135 -7.51 3.10 -33.85
N ALA A 136 -7.38 3.47 -35.13
CA ALA A 136 -8.40 3.33 -36.15
C ALA A 136 -8.35 1.92 -36.73
N ARG A 137 -9.48 1.22 -36.71
CA ARG A 137 -10.12 0.47 -37.82
C ARG A 137 -11.10 -0.55 -37.27
#